data_AF-A0A6M1YHZ1-F1
#
_entry.id   AF-A0A6M1YHZ1-F1
#
_cell.length_a   1.000
_cell.length_b   1.000
_cell.length_c   1.000
_cell.angle_alpha   90.00
_cell.angle_beta   90.00
_cell.angle_gamma   90.00
#
_symmetry.space_group_name_H-M   'P 1'
#
loop_
_entity.id
_entity.type
_entity.pdbx_description
1 polymer ?
#
loop_
_entity_poly.entity_id
_entity_poly.type
_entity_poly.pdbx_seq_one_letter_code
_entity_poly.pdbx_strand_id
1 'polypeptide(L)'
;MTQKQANGISSAILLFGLAIVAFTHAWWPGILLAIGVSAILRGVLNAHFGEAFASFLIFGGLFLYFQYPNIIPSEHILPLIFVVIGVIVLIREFSKKGKKRK
;
A
#
# COMPACT_ATOMS: atom_id res chain seq x y z
N MET A 1 -3.11 -16.72 14.69
CA MET A 1 -2.70 -17.15 13.34
C MET A 1 -1.18 -17.22 13.30
N THR A 2 -0.58 -18.22 12.65
CA THR A 2 0.89 -18.25 12.54
C THR A 2 1.37 -17.25 11.48
N GLN A 3 2.54 -16.62 11.69
CA GLN A 3 3.13 -15.66 10.73
C GLN A 3 3.27 -16.23 9.30
N LYS A 4 3.51 -17.55 9.17
CA LYS A 4 3.53 -18.25 7.88
C LYS A 4 2.16 -18.26 7.19
N GLN A 5 1.08 -18.48 7.93
CA GLN A 5 -0.28 -18.48 7.38
C GLN A 5 -0.72 -17.08 6.94
N ALA A 6 -0.40 -16.04 7.72
CA ALA A 6 -0.70 -14.66 7.36
C ALA A 6 0.01 -14.23 6.07
N ASN A 7 1.27 -14.63 5.90
CA ASN A 7 2.02 -14.39 4.67
C ASN A 7 1.44 -15.18 3.48
N GLY A 8 1.09 -16.46 3.68
CA GLY A 8 0.49 -17.28 2.63
C GLY A 8 -0.83 -16.71 2.11
N ILE A 9 -1.70 -16.25 3.02
CA ILE A 9 -3.00 -15.66 2.68
C ILE A 9 -2.82 -14.31 1.97
N SER A 10 -1.91 -13.46 2.45
CA SER A 10 -1.61 -12.17 1.81
C SER A 10 -1.09 -12.36 0.37
N SER A 11 -0.17 -13.31 0.16
CA SER A 11 0.34 -13.63 -1.17
C SER A 11 -0.73 -14.20 -2.10
N ALA A 12 -1.60 -15.08 -1.61
CA ALA A 12 -2.72 -15.61 -2.38
C ALA A 12 -3.66 -14.48 -2.84
N ILE A 13 -3.97 -13.55 -1.95
CA ILE A 13 -4.86 -12.42 -2.24
C ILE A 13 -4.23 -11.43 -3.21
N LEU A 14 -2.91 -11.21 -3.13
CA LEU A 14 -2.17 -10.44 -4.12
C LEU A 14 -2.28 -11.09 -5.51
N LEU A 15 -2.07 -12.41 -5.60
CA LEU A 15 -2.15 -13.14 -6.87
C LEU A 15 -3.56 -13.11 -7.47
N PHE A 16 -4.60 -13.28 -6.63
CA PHE A 16 -5.99 -13.11 -7.06
C PHE A 16 -6.27 -11.68 -7.53
N GLY A 17 -5.79 -10.68 -6.79
CA GLY A 17 -5.90 -9.28 -7.19
C GLY A 17 -5.24 -9.02 -8.55
N LEU A 18 -4.04 -9.54 -8.78
CA LEU A 18 -3.35 -9.44 -10.06
C LEU A 18 -4.10 -10.13 -11.21
N ALA A 19 -4.71 -11.29 -10.97
CA ALA A 19 -5.51 -11.98 -11.97
C ALA A 19 -6.73 -11.14 -12.41
N ILE A 20 -7.41 -10.52 -11.45
CA ILE A 20 -8.55 -9.62 -11.72
C ILE A 20 -8.09 -8.38 -12.52
N VAL A 21 -6.95 -7.80 -12.14
CA VAL A 21 -6.38 -6.64 -12.83
C VAL A 21 -5.96 -6.99 -14.27
N ALA A 22 -5.34 -8.14 -14.46
CA ALA A 22 -4.98 -8.63 -15.79
C ALA A 22 -6.22 -8.86 -16.67
N PHE A 23 -7.28 -9.44 -16.11
CA PHE A 23 -8.54 -9.67 -16.82
C PHE A 23 -9.28 -8.37 -17.18
N THR A 24 -9.28 -7.39 -16.28
CA THR A 24 -9.93 -6.09 -16.50
C THR A 24 -9.10 -5.15 -17.39
N HIS A 25 -7.88 -5.55 -17.78
CA HIS A 25 -6.90 -4.72 -18.49
C HIS A 25 -6.57 -3.38 -17.81
N ALA A 26 -7.03 -3.18 -16.57
CA ALA A 26 -6.87 -1.96 -15.80
C ALA A 26 -5.56 -1.98 -15.01
N TRP A 27 -4.45 -2.20 -15.71
CA TRP A 27 -3.10 -2.33 -15.14
C TRP A 27 -2.76 -1.19 -14.18
N TRP A 28 -3.13 0.03 -14.57
CA TRP A 28 -3.07 1.20 -13.73
C TRP A 28 -4.46 1.81 -13.60
N PRO A 29 -5.00 2.08 -12.39
CA PRO A 29 -4.44 1.90 -11.04
C PRO A 29 -4.71 0.54 -10.36
N GLY A 30 -5.12 -0.49 -11.11
CA GLY A 30 -5.53 -1.77 -10.54
C GLY A 30 -4.44 -2.49 -9.72
N ILE A 31 -3.18 -2.47 -10.19
CA ILE A 31 -2.06 -3.10 -9.46
C ILE A 31 -1.85 -2.46 -8.08
N LEU A 32 -1.99 -1.13 -8.00
CA LEU A 32 -1.87 -0.37 -6.75
C LEU A 32 -2.89 -0.85 -5.71
N LEU A 33 -4.12 -1.12 -6.16
CA LEU A 33 -5.17 -1.62 -5.30
C LEU A 33 -4.91 -3.06 -4.87
N ALA A 34 -4.44 -3.94 -5.77
CA ALA A 34 -4.07 -5.32 -5.44
C ALA A 34 -2.96 -5.38 -4.38
N ILE A 35 -1.90 -4.60 -4.55
CA ILE A 35 -0.79 -4.51 -3.59
C ILE A 35 -1.28 -3.91 -2.28
N GLY A 36 -2.03 -2.79 -2.34
CA GLY A 36 -2.55 -2.11 -1.16
C GLY A 36 -3.44 -3.00 -0.30
N VAL A 37 -4.40 -3.70 -0.91
CA VAL A 37 -5.29 -4.66 -0.23
C VAL A 37 -4.47 -5.76 0.43
N SER A 38 -3.48 -6.34 -0.28
CA SER A 38 -2.64 -7.39 0.30
C SER A 38 -1.82 -6.93 1.50
N ALA A 39 -1.34 -5.67 1.48
CA ALA A 39 -0.55 -5.07 2.54
C ALA A 39 -1.40 -4.73 3.77
N ILE A 40 -2.58 -4.13 3.56
CA ILE A 40 -3.55 -3.85 4.63
C ILE A 40 -3.95 -5.14 5.31
N LEU A 41 -4.32 -6.17 4.54
CA LEU A 41 -4.78 -7.43 5.09
C LEU A 41 -3.68 -8.13 5.88
N ARG A 42 -2.43 -8.07 5.42
CA ARG A 42 -1.28 -8.57 6.17
C ARG A 42 -1.08 -7.84 7.50
N GLY A 43 -1.23 -6.52 7.52
CA GLY A 43 -1.17 -5.71 8.74
C GLY A 43 -2.30 -6.04 9.72
N VAL A 44 -3.53 -6.21 9.21
CA VAL A 44 -4.71 -6.59 10.01
C VAL A 44 -4.54 -8.01 10.59
N LEU A 45 -4.11 -8.98 9.78
CA LEU A 45 -3.90 -10.36 10.22
C LEU A 45 -2.77 -10.50 11.25
N ASN A 46 -1.81 -9.58 11.23
CA ASN A 46 -0.72 -9.50 12.21
C ASN A 46 -1.03 -8.61 13.42
N ALA A 47 -2.26 -8.07 13.55
CA ALA A 47 -2.66 -7.12 14.61
C ALA A 47 -1.84 -5.82 14.67
N HIS A 48 -1.13 -5.47 13.59
CA HIS A 48 -0.37 -4.23 13.45
C HIS A 48 -1.23 -3.16 12.77
N PHE A 49 -2.27 -2.70 13.48
CA PHE A 49 -3.24 -1.75 12.95
C PHE A 49 -2.62 -0.43 12.45
N GLY A 50 -1.52 0.02 13.06
CA GLY A 50 -0.80 1.22 12.61
C GLY A 50 -0.21 1.07 11.20
N GLU A 51 0.35 -0.10 10.87
CA GLU A 51 0.93 -0.39 9.55
C GLU A 51 -0.17 -0.62 8.50
N ALA A 52 -1.27 -1.26 8.89
CA ALA A 52 -2.45 -1.43 8.03
C ALA A 52 -3.07 -0.07 7.67
N PHE A 53 -3.21 0.84 8.65
CA PHE A 53 -3.77 2.16 8.44
C PHE A 53 -2.87 3.05 7.58
N ALA A 54 -1.55 3.02 7.81
CA ALA A 54 -0.59 3.70 6.95
C ALA A 54 -0.65 3.19 5.50
N SER A 55 -0.72 1.86 5.33
CA SER A 55 -0.87 1.25 3.99
C SER A 55 -2.18 1.68 3.33
N PHE A 56 -3.29 1.70 4.06
CA PHE A 56 -4.58 2.17 3.54
C PHE A 56 -4.52 3.63 3.09
N LEU A 57 -3.91 4.52 3.88
CA LEU A 57 -3.75 5.93 3.52
C LEU A 57 -2.87 6.11 2.27
N ILE A 58 -1.74 5.40 2.19
CA ILE A 58 -0.79 5.53 1.08
C ILE A 58 -1.40 4.95 -0.21
N PHE A 59 -1.83 3.69 -0.18
CA PHE A 59 -2.34 3.02 -1.37
C PHE A 59 -3.72 3.54 -1.80
N GLY A 60 -4.60 3.84 -0.83
CA GLY A 60 -5.90 4.45 -1.10
C GLY A 60 -5.78 5.87 -1.64
N GLY A 61 -4.91 6.69 -1.07
CA GLY A 61 -4.63 8.04 -1.56
C GLY A 61 -4.05 8.03 -2.98
N LEU A 62 -3.10 7.13 -3.25
CA LEU A 62 -2.49 6.99 -4.56
C LEU A 62 -3.45 6.40 -5.60
N PHE A 63 -4.32 5.47 -5.20
CA PHE A 63 -5.39 4.95 -6.07
C PHE A 63 -6.37 6.05 -6.47
N LEU A 64 -6.89 6.82 -5.51
CA LEU A 64 -7.80 7.94 -5.78
C LEU A 64 -7.14 8.99 -6.70
N TYR A 65 -5.86 9.27 -6.49
CA TYR A 65 -5.10 10.18 -7.35
C TYR A 65 -5.10 9.71 -8.82
N PHE A 66 -4.77 8.44 -9.07
CA PHE A 66 -4.72 7.91 -10.43
C PHE A 66 -6.11 7.66 -11.04
N GLN A 67 -7.13 7.39 -10.23
CA GLN A 67 -8.50 7.16 -10.69
C GLN A 67 -9.17 8.45 -11.17
N TYR A 68 -8.77 9.60 -10.62
CA TYR A 68 -9.38 10.91 -10.93
C TYR A 68 -8.37 11.90 -11.54
N PRO A 69 -7.86 11.64 -12.77
CA PRO A 69 -6.89 12.50 -13.44
C PRO A 69 -7.44 13.88 -13.82
N ASN A 70 -8.77 14.06 -13.85
CA ASN A 70 -9.41 15.34 -14.13
C ASN A 70 -9.37 16.32 -12.94
N ILE A 71 -9.04 15.85 -11.73
CA ILE A 71 -8.99 16.68 -10.53
C ILE A 71 -7.58 17.25 -10.33
N ILE A 72 -6.54 16.54 -10.79
CA ILE A 72 -5.15 16.93 -10.60
C ILE A 72 -4.35 16.76 -11.90
N PRO A 73 -3.84 17.85 -12.50
CA PRO A 73 -3.02 17.81 -13.71
C PRO A 73 -1.84 16.82 -13.59
N SER A 74 -1.49 16.18 -14.70
CA SER A 74 -0.38 15.20 -14.81
C SER A 74 0.99 15.72 -14.34
N GLU A 75 1.11 17.04 -14.22
CA GLU A 75 2.26 17.78 -13.69
C GLU A 75 2.58 17.43 -12.23
N HIS A 76 1.59 16.94 -11.48
CA HIS A 76 1.73 16.66 -10.04
C HIS A 76 2.11 15.21 -9.70
N ILE A 77 2.34 14.35 -10.70
CA ILE A 77 2.75 12.95 -10.48
C ILE A 77 4.09 12.89 -9.74
N LEU A 78 5.04 13.72 -10.16
CA LEU A 78 6.39 13.77 -9.61
C LEU A 78 6.41 14.25 -8.14
N PRO A 79 5.79 15.40 -7.78
CA PRO A 79 5.75 15.83 -6.38
C PRO A 79 5.00 14.84 -5.49
N LEU A 80 3.97 14.15 -6.00
CA LEU A 80 3.27 13.13 -5.21
C LEU A 80 4.17 11.93 -4.90
N ILE A 81 4.94 11.44 -5.87
CA ILE A 81 5.94 10.38 -5.66
C ILE A 81 6.95 10.83 -4.60
N PHE A 82 7.42 12.07 -4.65
CA PHE A 82 8.33 12.64 -3.64
C PHE A 82 7.70 12.69 -2.25
N VAL A 83 6.41 13.06 -2.13
CA VAL A 83 5.68 13.07 -0.85
C VAL A 83 5.54 11.66 -0.30
N VAL A 84 5.17 10.68 -1.12
CA VAL A 84 5.03 9.28 -0.69
C VAL A 84 6.37 8.72 -0.22
N ILE A 85 7.45 8.95 -0.97
CA ILE A 85 8.81 8.55 -0.57
C ILE A 85 9.20 9.25 0.74
N GLY A 86 8.93 10.55 0.86
CA GLY A 86 9.20 11.34 2.06
C GLY A 86 8.49 10.76 3.28
N VAL A 87 7.20 10.45 3.17
CA VAL A 87 6.40 9.84 4.25
C VAL A 87 6.95 8.46 4.63
N ILE A 88 7.30 7.61 3.66
CA ILE A 88 7.89 6.29 3.93
C ILE A 88 9.21 6.42 4.69
N VAL A 89 10.08 7.35 4.28
CA VAL A 89 11.35 7.61 4.97
C VAL A 89 11.11 8.11 6.39
N LEU A 90 10.15 9.01 6.57
CA LEU A 90 9.79 9.55 7.89
C LEU A 90 9.31 8.44 8.82
N ILE A 91 8.35 7.61 8.38
CA ILE A 91 7.83 6.49 9.16
C ILE A 91 8.95 5.51 9.52
N ARG A 92 9.85 5.19 8.58
CA ARG A 92 11.02 4.35 8.84
C ARG A 92 11.92 4.94 9.91
N GLU A 93 12.18 6.23 9.86
CA GLU A 93 13.08 6.91 10.79
C GLU A 93 12.50 6.95 12.21
N PHE A 94 11.20 7.23 12.35
CA PHE A 94 10.51 7.18 13.64
C PHE A 94 10.41 5.77 14.21
N SER A 95 10.19 4.75 13.37
CA SER A 95 10.19 3.34 13.79
C SER A 95 11.57 2.86 14.26
N LYS A 96 12.65 3.33 13.62
CA LYS A 96 14.03 3.00 13.99
C LYS A 96 14.45 3.61 15.33
N LYS A 97 13.92 4.81 15.65
CA LYS A 97 14.16 5.51 16.93
C LYS A 97 13.56 4.78 18.14
N GLY A 98 12.48 4.03 17.96
CA GLY A 98 11.86 3.22 19.01
C GLY A 98 12.67 1.98 19.43
N LYS A 99 13.56 1.47 18.57
CA LYS A 99 14.36 0.25 18.82
C LYS A 99 15.68 0.50 19.55
N LYS A 100 16.11 1.76 19.69
CA LYS A 100 17.36 2.15 20.39
C LYS A 100 17.19 2.50 21.88
N ARG A 101 15.99 2.34 22.45
CA ARG A 101 15.74 2.44 23.89
C ARG A 101 15.29 1.09 24.48
N LYS A 102 16.14 0.07 24.35
CA LYS A 102 16.22 -1.05 25.29
C LYS A 102 17.67 -1.46 25.38
#